data_AF-A0A4S2MCB2-F1
#
_entry.id   AF-A0A4S2MCB2-F1
#
_cell.length_a   1.000
_cell.length_b   1.000
_cell.length_c   1.000
_cell.angle_alpha   90.00
_cell.angle_beta   90.00
_cell.angle_gamma   90.00
#
_symmetry.space_group_name_H-M   'P 1'
#
loop_
_entity.id
_entity.type
_entity.pdbx_description
1 polymer ?
#
loop_
_entity_poly.entity_id
_entity_poly.type
_entity_poly.pdbx_seq_one_letter_code
_entity_poly.pdbx_strand_id
1 'polypeptide(L)' 'ESTELLIRKLPFQRLVRKIAQDFKTDIRFQSSVVSALQEASEAYLVGLFEDLNLYAIHAKRVTIVPKDI' A
#
# COMPACT_ATOMS: atom_id res chain seq x y z
N GLU A 1 18.55 -9.16 -0.17
CA GLU A 1 17.09 -8.97 -0.06
C GLU A 1 16.82 -8.18 1.22
N SER A 2 15.94 -7.18 1.17
CA SER A 2 15.60 -6.32 2.32
C SER A 2 14.13 -6.52 2.70
N THR A 3 13.80 -6.33 3.97
CA THR A 3 12.44 -6.36 4.52
C THR A 3 12.00 -5.01 5.08
N GLU A 4 12.77 -3.95 4.78
CA GLU A 4 12.44 -2.60 5.19
C GLU A 4 11.21 -2.07 4.44
N LEU A 5 10.36 -1.32 5.16
CA LEU A 5 9.18 -0.68 4.58
C LEU A 5 9.59 0.40 3.57
N LEU A 6 8.96 0.38 2.40
CA LEU A 6 9.24 1.24 1.25
C LEU A 6 8.56 2.60 1.36
N ILE A 7 7.39 2.67 2.00
CA ILE A 7 6.63 3.91 2.17
C ILE A 7 7.13 4.65 3.40
N ARG A 8 7.29 5.98 3.29
CA ARG A 8 7.67 6.81 4.45
C ARG A 8 6.58 6.76 5.53
N LYS A 9 6.97 6.43 6.77
CA LYS A 9 6.05 6.25 7.91
C LYS A 9 5.16 7.47 8.19
N LEU A 10 5.72 8.69 8.21
CA LEU A 10 4.95 9.90 8.58
C LEU A 10 3.84 10.24 7.55
N PRO A 11 4.10 10.26 6.22
CA PRO A 11 3.04 10.38 5.22
C PRO A 11 1.97 9.29 5.32
N PHE A 12 2.37 8.02 5.48
CA PHE A 12 1.43 6.90 5.62
C PHE A 12 0.53 7.09 6.85
N GLN A 13 1.11 7.43 8.01
CA GLN A 13 0.37 7.72 9.23
C GLN A 13 -0.64 8.86 9.06
N ARG A 14 -0.28 9.94 8.34
CA ARG A 14 -1.20 11.06 8.06
C ARG A 14 -2.37 10.60 7.21
N LEU A 15 -2.12 9.75 6.20
CA LEU A 15 -3.16 9.18 5.35
C LEU A 15 -4.13 8.29 6.15
N VAL A 16 -3.61 7.37 6.97
CA VAL A 16 -4.42 6.51 7.83
C VAL A 16 -5.34 7.33 8.73
N ARG A 17 -4.81 8.39 9.37
CA ARG A 17 -5.60 9.28 10.23
C ARG A 17 -6.66 10.05 9.45
N LYS A 18 -6.32 10.57 8.27
CA LYS A 18 -7.27 11.27 7.39
C LYS A 18 -8.46 10.37 7.04
N ILE A 19 -8.19 9.16 6.56
CA ILE A 19 -9.23 8.19 6.20
C ILE A 19 -10.09 7.82 7.41
N ALA A 20 -9.46 7.53 8.56
CA ALA A 20 -10.19 7.13 9.76
C ALA A 20 -11.11 8.24 10.32
N GLN A 21 -10.72 9.51 10.17
CA GLN A 21 -11.52 10.66 10.58
C GLN A 21 -12.83 10.76 9.79
N ASP A 22 -12.86 10.30 8.54
CA ASP A 22 -14.07 10.27 7.73
C ASP A 22 -15.12 9.27 8.28
N PHE A 23 -14.69 8.28 9.07
CA PHE A 23 -15.58 7.29 9.69
C PHE A 23 -15.95 7.65 11.13
N LYS A 24 -15.00 8.17 11.92
CA LYS A 24 -15.25 8.59 13.30
C LYS A 24 -14.21 9.62 13.75
N THR A 25 -14.71 10.73 14.30
CA THR A 25 -13.88 11.79 14.85
C THR A 25 -13.17 11.32 16.14
N ASP A 26 -12.03 11.95 16.44
CA ASP A 26 -11.27 11.75 17.68
C ASP A 26 -10.76 10.32 17.96
N ILE A 27 -10.59 9.49 16.93
CA ILE A 27 -9.92 8.19 17.06
C ILE A 27 -8.44 8.37 17.41
N ARG A 28 -7.99 7.63 18.44
CA ARG A 28 -6.58 7.45 18.77
C ARG A 28 -6.11 6.08 18.27
N PHE A 29 -4.91 6.06 17.70
CA PHE A 29 -4.26 4.83 17.23
C PHE A 29 -3.14 4.44 18.19
N GLN A 30 -3.06 3.15 18.50
CA GLN A 30 -1.86 2.57 19.08
C GLN A 30 -0.73 2.62 18.03
N SER A 31 0.52 2.77 18.48
CA SER A 31 1.68 2.87 17.58
C SER A 31 1.83 1.63 16.68
N SER A 32 1.57 0.44 17.20
CA SER A 32 1.63 -0.83 16.46
C SER A 32 0.60 -0.93 15.34
N VAL A 33 -0.57 -0.30 15.47
CA VAL A 33 -1.65 -0.38 14.47
C VAL A 33 -1.22 0.29 13.17
N VAL A 34 -0.54 1.43 13.24
CA VAL A 34 -0.07 2.13 12.04
C VAL A 34 0.98 1.29 11.31
N SER A 35 1.89 0.62 12.04
CA SER A 35 2.87 -0.29 11.45
C SER A 35 2.20 -1.50 10.80
N ALA A 36 1.25 -2.15 11.47
CA ALA A 36 0.55 -3.32 10.94
C ALA A 36 -0.24 -2.98 9.66
N LEU A 37 -0.90 -1.82 9.64
CA LEU A 37 -1.57 -1.32 8.44
C LEU A 37 -0.58 -1.08 7.30
N GLN A 38 0.61 -0.56 7.62
CA GLN A 38 1.64 -0.31 6.62
C GLN A 38 2.20 -1.61 6.05
N GLU A 39 2.53 -2.58 6.90
CA GLU A 39 3.01 -3.90 6.49
C GLU A 39 1.99 -4.60 5.58
N ALA A 40 0.71 -4.63 5.97
CA ALA A 40 -0.34 -5.23 5.15
C ALA A 40 -0.53 -4.49 3.81
N SER A 41 -0.49 -3.16 3.81
CA SER A 41 -0.67 -2.35 2.59
C SER A 41 0.48 -2.55 1.60
N GLU A 42 1.72 -2.58 2.09
CA GLU A 42 2.88 -2.78 1.22
C GLU A 42 2.94 -4.21 0.69
N ALA A 43 2.66 -5.22 1.52
CA ALA A 43 2.56 -6.61 1.06
C ALA A 43 1.48 -6.78 -0.03
N TYR A 44 0.31 -6.15 0.15
CA TYR A 44 -0.76 -6.16 -0.85
C TYR A 44 -0.32 -5.48 -2.15
N LEU A 45 0.30 -4.30 -2.08
CA LEU A 45 0.72 -3.56 -3.26
C LEU A 45 1.82 -4.29 -4.02
N VAL A 46 2.78 -4.92 -3.33
CA VAL A 46 3.83 -5.73 -3.97
C VAL A 46 3.21 -6.91 -4.73
N GLY A 47 2.36 -7.70 -4.07
CA GLY A 47 1.69 -8.83 -4.73
C GLY A 47 0.82 -8.39 -5.91
N LEU A 48 0.08 -7.28 -5.76
CA LEU A 48 -0.68 -6.70 -6.86
C LEU A 48 0.25 -6.33 -8.04
N PHE A 49 1.36 -5.62 -7.80
CA PHE A 49 2.28 -5.25 -8.87
C PHE A 49 2.96 -6.46 -9.54
N GLU A 50 3.18 -7.55 -8.82
CA GLU A 50 3.64 -8.83 -9.40
C GLU A 50 2.61 -9.36 -10.41
N ASP A 51 1.33 -9.40 -10.02
CA ASP A 51 0.24 -9.84 -10.90
C ASP A 51 0.06 -8.90 -12.11
N LEU A 52 0.10 -7.58 -11.90
CA LEU A 52 0.02 -6.58 -12.97
C LEU A 52 1.16 -6.74 -13.97
N ASN A 53 2.36 -7.06 -13.50
CA ASN A 53 3.51 -7.31 -14.34
C ASN A 53 3.31 -8.58 -15.20
N LEU A 54 2.74 -9.66 -14.63
CA LEU A 54 2.36 -10.85 -15.40
C LEU A 54 1.34 -10.52 -16.51
N TYR A 55 0.35 -9.67 -16.21
CA TYR A 55 -0.64 -9.24 -17.19
C TYR A 55 -0.02 -8.37 -18.31
N ALA A 56 0.91 -7.46 -17.96
CA ALA A 56 1.65 -6.68 -18.95
C ALA A 56 2.47 -7.58 -19.89
N ILE A 57 3.18 -8.58 -19.35
CA ILE A 57 3.94 -9.57 -20.12
C ILE A 57 3.02 -10.40 -21.01
N HIS A 58 1.86 -10.84 -20.50
CA HIS A 58 0.85 -11.55 -21.29
C HIS A 58 0.39 -10.72 -22.50
N ALA A 59 0.27 -9.41 -22.33
CA ALA A 59 -0.04 -8.45 -23.38
C ALA A 59 1.18 -7.99 -24.21
N LYS A 60 2.33 -8.70 -24.13
CA LYS A 60 3.58 -8.41 -24.84
C LYS A 60 4.15 -7.01 -24.58
N ARG A 61 3.96 -6.49 -23.36
CA ARG A 61 4.50 -5.21 -22.89
C ARG A 61 5.42 -5.45 -21.69
N VAL A 62 6.30 -4.49 -21.45
CA VAL A 62 7.14 -4.42 -20.24
C VAL A 62 6.74 -3.26 -19.32
N THR A 63 5.91 -2.35 -19.81
CA THR A 63 5.37 -1.24 -19.04
C THR A 63 3.98 -1.59 -18.55
N ILE A 64 3.81 -1.61 -17.23
CA ILE A 64 2.50 -1.67 -16.59
C ILE A 64 1.74 -0.37 -16.87
N VAL A 65 0.45 -0.48 -17.19
CA VAL A 65 -0.43 0.67 -17.47
C VAL A 65 -1.77 0.50 -16.73
N PRO A 66 -2.58 1.57 -16.57
CA PRO A 66 -3.80 1.50 -15.76
C PRO A 66 -4.81 0.43 -16.18
N LYS A 67 -4.84 0.00 -17.45
CA LYS A 67 -5.71 -1.09 -17.92
C LYS A 67 -5.31 -2.48 -17.41
N ASP A 68 -4.15 -2.58 -16.76
CA ASP A 68 -3.64 -3.82 -16.20
C ASP A 68 -4.27 -4.09 -14.81
N ILE A 69 -4.77 -3.03 -14.14
CA ILE A 69 -5.51 -3.05 -12.85
C ILE A 69 -6.98 -3.38 -13.11
#